data_AF-A0AB40BFU5-F1
#
_entry.id   AF-A0AB40BFU5-F1
#
_cell.length_a   1.000
_cell.length_b   1.000
_cell.length_c   1.000
_cell.angle_alpha   90.00
_cell.angle_beta   90.00
_cell.angle_gamma   90.00
#
_symmetry.space_group_name_H-M   'P 1'
#
loop_
_entity.id
_entity.type
_entity.pdbx_description
1 polymer ?
#
loop_
_entity_poly.entity_id
_entity_poly.type
_entity_poly.pdbx_seq_one_letter_code
_entity_poly.pdbx_strand_id
1 'polypeptide(L)'
;MASCAIRGGCPSDYLAVAFSVLSITLLFARASFPFLVHRDANAKSSGFWLVIIQIIGSFNLLLSLVMSVNYFTWNKQRMWQSCYIWAVWVEGPFGFGLLLSCRIVQAFKLYHVFVKRRFLPVRSRVLLPLIILPWIGGAAFIHISKPLNHHCHMSSQWVVPIVCIHGFYIAVLIGVTMAVRHIEFKFHEFKDLLRGIIVSSIAVGLWIAAYILNDVHEDILWVQVASRFFLLVTASIMVLLFFSISVSQPLLSQISLRRRDLEFPTMGQALGIPGSGSINQKATISTDLSQPLEKLLADKRFLLSFMAFADSCLAGESIHFYDEVSELSNIPVTDPVTRVYMARHIIEKYIDSGAEMEVNISHKTRQEILNTLDIAHTDLFNHATNEIIHLMKTNLVNDYWSSVYSVRFKEETLRQHDSYKLEQMVWDFSPRLSSVQCSDDPFQQDYINRCSSARKSNVLDMDSR
;
A
#
# COMPACT_ATOMS: atom_id res chain seq x y z
N MET A 1 -12.83 35.25 34.23
CA MET A 1 -13.15 34.85 32.84
C MET A 1 -12.64 35.86 31.80
N ALA A 2 -12.93 37.16 31.91
CA ALA A 2 -12.52 38.15 30.89
C ALA A 2 -11.00 38.25 30.63
N SER A 3 -10.16 38.15 31.68
CA SER A 3 -8.70 38.25 31.52
C SER A 3 -8.08 37.05 30.78
N CYS A 4 -8.60 35.82 31.00
CA CYS A 4 -8.06 34.62 30.34
C CYS A 4 -8.49 34.51 28.87
N ALA A 5 -9.67 35.03 28.50
CA ALA A 5 -10.11 35.08 27.11
C ALA A 5 -9.12 35.87 26.22
N ILE A 6 -8.56 36.96 26.74
CA ILE A 6 -7.64 37.83 25.99
C ILE A 6 -6.19 37.36 26.12
N ARG A 7 -5.75 36.98 27.33
CA ARG A 7 -4.34 36.62 27.60
C ARG A 7 -4.01 35.14 27.42
N GLY A 8 -5.01 34.28 27.26
CA GLY A 8 -4.85 32.83 27.29
C GLY A 8 -4.86 32.24 28.69
N GLY A 9 -4.71 30.92 28.76
CA GLY A 9 -4.62 30.17 30.01
C GLY A 9 -5.96 29.93 30.70
N CYS A 10 -7.06 29.87 29.94
CA CYS A 10 -8.32 29.37 30.49
C CYS A 10 -8.23 27.84 30.73
N PRO A 11 -9.03 27.25 31.63
CA PRO A 11 -9.03 25.80 31.86
C PRO A 11 -9.27 24.96 30.58
N SER A 12 -10.10 25.47 29.66
CA SER A 12 -10.32 24.88 28.33
C SER A 12 -9.05 24.83 27.49
N ASP A 13 -8.19 25.85 27.58
CA ASP A 13 -6.96 25.96 26.79
C ASP A 13 -5.98 24.85 27.19
N TYR A 14 -5.81 24.62 28.49
CA TYR A 14 -4.99 23.52 29.01
C TYR A 14 -5.54 22.15 28.62
N LEU A 15 -6.87 21.99 28.64
CA LEU A 15 -7.50 20.75 28.20
C LEU A 15 -7.26 20.50 26.70
N ALA A 16 -7.42 21.51 25.85
CA ALA A 16 -7.16 21.41 24.42
C ALA A 16 -5.68 21.08 24.13
N VAL A 17 -4.74 21.68 24.86
CA VAL A 17 -3.32 21.36 24.74
C VAL A 17 -3.04 19.93 25.19
N ALA A 18 -3.67 19.45 26.28
CA ALA A 18 -3.53 18.05 26.71
C ALA A 18 -4.03 17.08 25.63
N PHE A 19 -5.15 17.37 24.97
CA PHE A 19 -5.62 16.61 23.81
C PHE A 19 -4.62 16.63 22.65
N SER A 20 -4.00 17.78 22.38
CA SER A 20 -2.97 17.91 21.34
C SER A 20 -1.73 17.07 21.66
N VAL A 21 -1.22 17.11 22.90
CA VAL A 21 -0.09 16.30 23.35
C VAL A 21 -0.42 14.81 23.28
N LEU A 22 -1.62 14.41 23.69
CA LEU A 22 -2.07 13.03 23.58
C LEU A 22 -2.12 12.58 22.11
N SER A 23 -2.64 13.43 21.23
CA SER A 23 -2.69 13.19 19.79
C SER A 23 -1.29 12.98 19.19
N ILE A 24 -0.34 13.87 19.50
CA ILE A 24 1.07 13.74 19.08
C ILE A 24 1.68 12.43 19.61
N THR A 25 1.44 12.10 20.88
CA THR A 25 1.92 10.86 21.48
C THR A 25 1.38 9.63 20.75
N LEU A 26 0.09 9.63 20.42
CA LEU A 26 -0.55 8.56 19.64
C LEU A 26 0.00 8.47 18.21
N LEU A 27 0.30 9.59 17.55
CA LEU A 27 0.95 9.61 16.23
C LEU A 27 2.31 8.91 16.28
N PHE A 28 3.18 9.29 17.21
CA PHE A 28 4.50 8.69 17.34
C PHE A 28 4.43 7.22 17.74
N ALA A 29 3.52 6.86 18.66
CA ALA A 29 3.31 5.46 19.04
C ALA A 29 2.89 4.62 17.83
N ARG A 30 1.91 5.09 17.04
CA ARG A 30 1.47 4.40 15.83
C ARG A 30 2.51 4.36 14.72
N ALA A 31 3.31 5.42 14.57
CA ALA A 31 4.41 5.46 13.60
C ALA A 31 5.52 4.47 13.95
N SER A 32 5.80 4.29 15.24
CA SER A 32 6.89 3.43 15.75
C SER A 32 6.46 1.96 15.85
N PHE A 33 5.16 1.68 16.02
CA PHE A 33 4.62 0.33 16.20
C PHE A 33 5.06 -0.68 15.11
N PRO A 34 5.02 -0.36 13.80
CA PRO A 34 5.51 -1.27 12.76
C PRO A 34 6.97 -1.67 12.92
N PHE A 35 7.84 -0.74 13.32
CA PHE A 35 9.28 -0.98 13.50
C PHE A 35 9.58 -1.81 14.74
N LEU A 36 8.77 -1.67 15.78
CA LEU A 36 8.92 -2.43 17.02
C LEU A 36 8.43 -3.88 16.86
N VAL A 37 7.36 -4.10 16.09
CA VAL A 37 6.79 -5.44 15.88
C VAL A 37 7.51 -6.21 14.78
N HIS A 38 7.94 -5.53 13.71
CA HIS A 38 8.59 -6.16 12.55
C HIS A 38 10.03 -5.66 12.44
N ARG A 39 10.95 -6.38 13.09
CA ARG A 39 12.38 -6.05 13.18
C ARG A 39 13.08 -5.88 11.82
N ASP A 40 12.49 -6.42 10.74
CA ASP A 40 13.03 -6.40 9.38
C ASP A 40 12.20 -5.54 8.40
N ALA A 41 11.39 -4.60 8.89
CA ALA A 41 10.67 -3.69 7.99
C ALA A 41 11.68 -2.86 7.19
N ASN A 42 11.93 -3.26 5.93
CA ASN A 42 12.86 -2.61 5.02
C ASN A 42 12.51 -1.11 4.85
N ALA A 43 13.18 -0.28 5.66
CA ALA A 43 13.00 1.18 5.73
C ALA A 43 13.46 1.93 4.46
N LYS A 44 13.82 1.19 3.39
CA LYS A 44 14.36 1.73 2.13
C LYS A 44 13.30 2.04 1.08
N SER A 45 12.04 1.64 1.27
CA SER A 45 10.98 1.96 0.30
C SER A 45 10.79 3.47 0.16
N SER A 46 10.72 3.95 -1.09
CA SER A 46 10.54 5.37 -1.45
C SER A 46 9.32 6.05 -0.80
N GLY A 47 8.35 5.26 -0.32
CA GLY A 47 7.17 5.75 0.40
C GLY A 47 7.41 6.11 1.86
N PHE A 48 8.42 5.51 2.51
CA PHE A 48 8.70 5.70 3.94
C PHE A 48 9.04 7.15 4.28
N TRP A 49 9.83 7.80 3.42
CA TRP A 49 10.24 9.20 3.59
C TRP A 49 9.04 10.16 3.61
N LEU A 50 8.00 9.91 2.82
CA LEU A 50 6.79 10.74 2.82
C LEU A 50 6.00 10.61 4.13
N VAL A 51 6.01 9.43 4.77
CA VAL A 51 5.35 9.22 6.07
C VAL A 51 6.06 10.01 7.16
N ILE A 52 7.40 10.01 7.18
CA ILE A 52 8.19 10.80 8.14
C ILE A 52 7.85 12.29 8.00
N ILE A 53 7.81 12.79 6.77
CA ILE A 53 7.48 14.19 6.51
C ILE A 53 6.07 14.54 6.96
N GLN A 54 5.11 13.63 6.77
CA GLN A 54 3.76 13.84 7.25
C GLN A 54 3.69 13.91 8.77
N ILE A 55 4.46 13.08 9.49
CA ILE A 55 4.57 13.18 10.96
C ILE A 55 5.14 14.55 11.36
N ILE A 56 6.20 14.99 10.69
CA ILE A 56 6.80 16.32 10.93
C ILE A 56 5.79 17.43 10.67
N GLY A 57 5.06 17.36 9.55
CA GLY A 57 4.02 18.35 9.22
C GLY A 57 2.85 18.36 10.20
N SER A 58 2.43 17.19 10.66
CA SER A 58 1.41 17.03 11.69
C SER A 58 1.83 17.62 13.03
N PHE A 59 3.06 17.34 13.47
CA PHE A 59 3.64 17.92 14.68
C PHE A 59 3.74 19.44 14.57
N ASN A 60 4.28 19.94 13.46
CA ASN A 60 4.43 21.37 13.20
C ASN A 60 3.09 22.10 13.21
N LEU A 61 2.04 21.52 12.60
CA LEU A 61 0.72 22.13 12.56
C LEU A 61 0.10 22.27 13.97
N LEU A 62 0.18 21.22 14.79
CA LEU A 62 -0.35 21.28 16.15
C LEU A 62 0.46 22.24 17.03
N LEU A 63 1.79 22.19 16.90
CA LEU A 63 2.66 23.09 17.62
C LEU A 63 2.43 24.55 17.19
N SER A 64 2.26 24.82 15.90
CA SER A 64 2.02 26.19 15.42
C SER A 64 0.73 26.76 15.98
N LEU A 65 -0.36 25.98 16.01
CA LEU A 65 -1.63 26.43 16.59
C LEU A 65 -1.49 26.75 18.09
N VAL A 66 -0.80 25.91 18.85
CA VAL A 66 -0.55 26.15 20.28
C VAL A 66 0.24 27.45 20.49
N MET A 67 1.19 27.72 19.61
CA MET A 67 2.09 28.87 19.70
C MET A 67 1.51 30.17 19.13
N SER A 68 0.61 30.10 18.13
CA SER A 68 0.02 31.27 17.48
C SER A 68 -1.28 31.76 18.13
N VAL A 69 -2.03 30.88 18.83
CA VAL A 69 -3.41 31.15 19.29
C VAL A 69 -3.50 31.42 20.81
N ASN A 70 -2.46 32.03 21.41
CA ASN A 70 -2.43 32.48 22.82
C ASN A 70 -3.00 31.45 23.83
N TYR A 71 -2.64 30.16 23.74
CA TYR A 71 -3.10 29.16 24.73
C TYR A 71 -2.39 29.32 26.10
N PHE A 72 -1.17 29.86 26.10
CA PHE A 72 -0.36 30.06 27.30
C PHE A 72 -0.07 31.53 27.59
N THR A 73 -0.01 31.86 28.88
CA THR A 73 0.38 33.19 29.40
C THR A 73 1.90 33.29 29.54
N TRP A 74 2.62 33.43 28.43
CA TRP A 74 4.08 33.55 28.49
C TRP A 74 4.56 34.99 28.74
N ASN A 75 5.61 35.12 29.56
CA ASN A 75 6.28 36.40 29.77
C ASN A 75 7.15 36.74 28.55
N LYS A 76 7.04 37.97 28.03
CA LYS A 76 7.40 38.32 26.66
C LYS A 76 8.92 38.47 26.38
N GLN A 77 9.70 37.38 26.22
CA GLN A 77 11.07 37.47 25.67
C GLN A 77 11.51 36.27 24.79
N ARG A 78 12.17 36.63 23.66
CA ARG A 78 12.87 35.81 22.63
C ARG A 78 12.02 35.04 21.62
N MET A 79 12.52 35.01 20.37
CA MET A 79 12.19 34.31 19.10
C MET A 79 10.93 33.42 19.01
N TRP A 80 10.59 32.68 20.07
CA TRP A 80 9.40 31.87 20.24
C TRP A 80 8.08 32.66 20.19
N GLN A 81 8.13 34.00 20.13
CA GLN A 81 6.95 34.90 20.12
C GLN A 81 6.65 35.51 18.76
N SER A 82 7.39 35.17 17.71
CA SER A 82 7.09 35.73 16.38
C SER A 82 5.82 35.09 15.81
N CYS A 83 4.74 35.88 15.74
CA CYS A 83 3.52 35.52 15.03
C CYS A 83 3.82 35.05 13.60
N TYR A 84 4.79 35.68 12.93
CA TYR A 84 5.18 35.30 11.57
C TYR A 84 5.81 33.91 11.50
N ILE A 85 6.64 33.54 12.48
CA ILE A 85 7.25 32.20 12.48
C ILE A 85 6.15 31.16 12.64
N TRP A 86 5.28 31.29 13.64
CA TRP A 86 4.29 30.25 13.95
C TRP A 86 3.08 30.27 13.02
N ALA A 87 2.41 31.41 12.88
CA ALA A 87 1.16 31.51 12.11
C ALA A 87 1.37 31.56 10.58
N VAL A 88 2.57 31.95 10.10
CA VAL A 88 2.84 32.05 8.65
C VAL A 88 3.73 30.91 8.18
N TRP A 89 4.91 30.71 8.79
CA TRP A 89 5.87 29.71 8.30
C TRP A 89 5.57 28.29 8.80
N VAL A 90 5.34 28.10 10.09
CA VAL A 90 5.14 26.76 10.65
C VAL A 90 3.74 26.24 10.34
N GLU A 91 2.70 27.06 10.50
CA GLU A 91 1.31 26.66 10.20
C GLU A 91 1.08 26.43 8.70
N GLY A 92 1.59 27.33 7.86
CA GLY A 92 1.46 27.30 6.40
C GLY A 92 2.35 26.24 5.74
N PRO A 93 3.52 26.60 5.19
CA PRO A 93 4.35 25.71 4.39
C PRO A 93 4.80 24.44 5.14
N PHE A 94 5.18 24.54 6.42
CA PHE A 94 5.69 23.39 7.18
C PHE A 94 4.62 22.58 7.92
N GLY A 95 3.36 23.04 7.91
CA GLY A 95 2.21 22.40 8.53
C GLY A 95 1.23 21.92 7.46
N PHE A 96 0.18 22.69 7.22
CA PHE A 96 -0.86 22.35 6.24
C PHE A 96 -0.33 22.13 4.83
N GLY A 97 0.54 23.03 4.36
CA GLY A 97 1.12 22.97 3.02
C GLY A 97 1.92 21.68 2.83
N LEU A 98 2.72 21.29 3.82
CA LEU A 98 3.49 20.05 3.80
C LEU A 98 2.59 18.81 3.76
N LEU A 99 1.54 18.77 4.59
CA LEU A 99 0.58 17.67 4.65
C LEU A 99 -0.14 17.47 3.30
N LEU A 100 -0.70 18.56 2.76
CA LEU A 100 -1.47 18.52 1.53
C LEU A 100 -0.58 18.25 0.31
N SER A 101 0.63 18.82 0.27
CA SER A 101 1.62 18.54 -0.78
C SER A 101 2.03 17.06 -0.80
N CYS A 102 2.21 16.44 0.37
CA CYS A 102 2.48 15.00 0.44
C CYS A 102 1.35 14.17 -0.18
N ARG A 103 0.08 14.57 -0.01
CA ARG A 103 -1.07 13.89 -0.63
C ARG A 103 -1.12 14.07 -2.13
N ILE A 104 -0.81 15.25 -2.63
CA ILE A 104 -0.71 15.49 -4.07
C ILE A 104 0.39 14.60 -4.66
N VAL A 105 1.56 14.48 -4.01
CA VAL A 105 2.63 13.56 -4.44
C VAL A 105 2.14 12.11 -4.45
N GLN A 106 1.40 11.66 -3.43
CA GLN A 106 0.83 10.31 -3.38
C GLN A 106 -0.17 10.06 -4.51
N ALA A 107 -1.10 10.99 -4.74
CA ALA A 107 -2.09 10.91 -5.82
C ALA A 107 -1.41 10.91 -7.19
N PHE A 108 -0.38 11.74 -7.38
CA PHE A 108 0.38 11.81 -8.62
C PHE A 108 1.18 10.53 -8.89
N LYS A 109 1.75 9.92 -7.84
CA LYS A 109 2.39 8.59 -7.92
C LYS A 109 1.39 7.54 -8.42
N LEU A 110 0.18 7.51 -7.85
CA LEU A 110 -0.85 6.56 -8.24
C LEU A 110 -1.31 6.77 -9.69
N TYR A 111 -1.52 8.03 -10.08
CA TYR A 111 -1.86 8.39 -11.45
C TYR A 111 -0.80 7.89 -12.45
N HIS A 112 0.48 8.14 -12.20
CA HIS A 112 1.52 7.68 -13.12
C HIS A 112 1.63 6.16 -13.21
N VAL A 113 1.53 5.46 -12.08
CA VAL A 113 1.66 4.00 -12.03
C VAL A 113 0.47 3.31 -12.70
N PHE A 114 -0.76 3.75 -12.46
CA PHE A 114 -1.94 3.03 -12.97
C PHE A 114 -2.51 3.59 -14.27
N VAL A 115 -2.46 4.92 -14.47
CA VAL A 115 -2.98 5.54 -15.70
C VAL A 115 -1.91 5.60 -16.77
N LYS A 116 -0.71 6.11 -16.44
CA LYS A 116 0.40 6.20 -17.39
C LYS A 116 1.22 4.91 -17.50
N ARG A 117 1.00 3.95 -16.59
CA ARG A 117 1.74 2.67 -16.51
C ARG A 117 3.25 2.86 -16.45
N ARG A 118 3.71 3.93 -15.81
CA ARG A 118 5.13 4.29 -15.74
C ARG A 118 5.55 4.59 -14.33
N PHE A 119 6.84 4.40 -14.06
CA PHE A 119 7.43 4.95 -12.85
C PHE A 119 7.35 6.47 -12.86
N LEU A 120 7.34 7.06 -11.68
CA LEU A 120 7.29 8.50 -11.56
C LEU A 120 8.56 9.09 -12.19
N PRO A 121 8.45 9.95 -13.22
CA PRO A 121 9.63 10.46 -13.93
C PRO A 121 10.53 11.30 -13.02
N VAL A 122 9.96 11.87 -11.97
CA VAL A 122 10.65 12.69 -10.98
C VAL A 122 10.58 11.99 -9.63
N ARG A 123 11.73 11.87 -8.95
CA ARG A 123 11.79 11.32 -7.59
C ARG A 123 10.93 12.16 -6.64
N SER A 124 10.23 11.50 -5.72
CA SER A 124 9.37 12.17 -4.73
C SER A 124 10.08 13.27 -3.92
N ARG A 125 11.39 13.11 -3.67
CA ARG A 125 12.25 14.09 -2.99
C ARG A 125 12.43 15.41 -3.75
N VAL A 126 12.27 15.39 -5.07
CA VAL A 126 12.34 16.60 -5.92
C VAL A 126 10.94 17.17 -6.17
N LEU A 127 9.96 16.30 -6.40
CA LEU A 127 8.58 16.72 -6.65
C LEU A 127 7.95 17.42 -5.44
N LEU A 128 8.21 16.94 -4.23
CA LEU A 128 7.61 17.51 -3.02
C LEU A 128 8.03 18.98 -2.79
N PRO A 129 9.32 19.36 -2.78
CA PRO A 129 9.72 20.77 -2.71
C PRO A 129 9.09 21.64 -3.79
N LEU A 130 9.01 21.15 -5.04
CA LEU A 130 8.39 21.89 -6.14
C LEU A 130 6.92 22.21 -5.86
N ILE A 131 6.17 21.24 -5.34
CA ILE A 131 4.77 21.44 -4.96
C ILE A 131 4.65 22.40 -3.78
N ILE A 132 5.62 22.44 -2.85
CA ILE A 132 5.59 23.34 -1.68
C ILE A 132 5.95 24.80 -2.04
N LEU A 133 6.63 25.06 -3.15
CA LEU A 133 7.10 26.40 -3.53
C LEU A 133 6.04 27.51 -3.46
N PRO A 134 4.77 27.33 -3.92
CA PRO A 134 3.73 28.34 -3.79
C PRO A 134 3.44 28.73 -2.33
N TRP A 135 3.52 27.77 -1.39
CA TRP A 135 3.38 28.05 0.05
C TRP A 135 4.55 28.88 0.58
N ILE A 136 5.78 28.56 0.18
CA ILE A 136 6.97 29.30 0.59
C ILE A 136 6.93 30.73 0.04
N GLY A 137 6.57 30.89 -1.24
CA GLY A 137 6.43 32.20 -1.87
C GLY A 137 5.34 33.05 -1.18
N GLY A 138 4.18 32.46 -0.89
CA GLY A 138 3.10 33.12 -0.16
C GLY A 138 3.53 33.54 1.25
N ALA A 139 4.21 32.66 1.99
CA ALA A 139 4.72 32.95 3.32
C ALA A 139 5.76 34.08 3.32
N ALA A 140 6.67 34.08 2.35
CA ALA A 140 7.65 35.15 2.18
C ALA A 140 7.00 36.50 1.86
N PHE A 141 6.00 36.51 0.97
CA PHE A 141 5.27 37.73 0.61
C PHE A 141 4.51 38.33 1.82
N ILE A 142 3.83 37.48 2.60
CA ILE A 142 3.17 37.90 3.84
C ILE A 142 4.19 38.43 4.85
N HIS A 143 5.32 37.77 5.02
CA HIS A 143 6.35 38.20 5.96
C HIS A 143 6.95 39.56 5.58
N ILE A 144 7.16 39.83 4.28
CA ILE A 144 7.65 41.12 3.79
C ILE A 144 6.59 42.21 4.00
N SER A 145 5.33 41.91 3.67
CA SER A 145 4.22 42.86 3.75
C SER A 145 3.77 43.18 5.19
N LYS A 146 4.16 42.33 6.15
CA LYS A 146 3.88 42.43 7.58
C LYS A 146 2.42 42.77 7.95
N PRO A 147 1.41 41.97 7.53
CA PRO A 147 0.01 42.28 7.78
C PRO A 147 -0.54 41.77 9.12
N LEU A 148 0.25 41.09 9.96
CA LEU A 148 -0.23 40.55 11.24
C LEU A 148 -0.20 41.59 12.36
N ASN A 149 -1.29 41.62 13.13
CA ASN A 149 -1.40 42.39 14.37
C ASN A 149 -0.68 41.69 15.54
N HIS A 150 -0.62 42.38 16.69
CA HIS A 150 -0.02 41.87 17.93
C HIS A 150 -0.72 40.64 18.53
N HIS A 151 -1.93 40.33 18.05
CA HIS A 151 -2.67 39.10 18.36
C HIS A 151 -2.51 38.00 17.31
N CYS A 152 -1.55 38.15 16.38
CA CYS A 152 -1.32 37.25 15.25
C CYS A 152 -2.50 37.13 14.26
N HIS A 153 -3.47 38.05 14.31
CA HIS A 153 -4.59 38.11 13.37
C HIS A 153 -4.19 38.87 12.10
N MET A 154 -4.64 38.39 10.95
CA MET A 154 -4.57 39.08 9.66
C MET A 154 -5.94 39.64 9.29
N SER A 155 -5.99 40.82 8.66
CA SER A 155 -7.24 41.34 8.11
C SER A 155 -7.74 40.48 6.94
N SER A 156 -9.06 40.43 6.74
CA SER A 156 -9.73 39.60 5.72
C SER A 156 -9.11 39.63 4.31
N GLN A 157 -8.64 40.80 3.83
CA GLN A 157 -7.97 40.94 2.52
C GLN A 157 -6.74 40.04 2.33
N TRP A 158 -6.03 39.67 3.41
CA TRP A 158 -4.86 38.78 3.38
C TRP A 158 -5.23 37.31 3.57
N VAL A 159 -6.38 37.04 4.19
CA VAL A 159 -6.88 35.68 4.42
C VAL A 159 -7.50 35.10 3.16
N VAL A 160 -8.16 35.92 2.32
CA VAL A 160 -8.76 35.47 1.05
C VAL A 160 -7.73 34.77 0.15
N PRO A 161 -6.53 35.33 -0.16
CA PRO A 161 -5.50 34.62 -0.92
C PRO A 161 -5.06 33.29 -0.30
N ILE A 162 -4.97 33.19 1.03
CA ILE A 162 -4.58 31.95 1.74
C ILE A 162 -5.66 30.88 1.53
N VAL A 163 -6.93 31.25 1.68
CA VAL A 163 -8.06 30.36 1.41
C VAL A 163 -8.07 29.91 -0.06
N CYS A 164 -7.77 30.81 -1.00
CA CYS A 164 -7.64 30.47 -2.42
C CYS A 164 -6.51 29.44 -2.66
N ILE A 165 -5.36 29.59 -2.00
CA ILE A 165 -4.26 28.61 -2.08
C ILE A 165 -4.71 27.24 -1.54
N HIS A 166 -5.36 27.19 -0.37
CA HIS A 166 -5.91 25.93 0.16
C HIS A 166 -6.91 25.29 -0.80
N GLY A 167 -7.85 26.08 -1.33
CA GLY A 167 -8.84 25.62 -2.29
C GLY A 167 -8.22 25.09 -3.58
N PHE A 168 -7.19 25.75 -4.10
CA PHE A 168 -6.46 25.32 -5.29
C PHE A 168 -5.80 23.94 -5.08
N TYR A 169 -5.16 23.70 -3.93
CA TYR A 169 -4.53 22.41 -3.67
C TYR A 169 -5.56 21.27 -3.52
N ILE A 170 -6.71 21.55 -2.89
CA ILE A 170 -7.83 20.59 -2.83
C ILE A 170 -8.34 20.30 -4.24
N ALA A 171 -8.51 21.32 -5.08
CA ALA A 171 -8.96 21.16 -6.47
C ALA A 171 -7.97 20.31 -7.29
N VAL A 172 -6.66 20.53 -7.14
CA VAL A 172 -5.62 19.70 -7.76
C VAL A 172 -5.73 18.24 -7.27
N LEU A 173 -5.89 18.02 -5.97
CA LEU A 173 -6.04 16.68 -5.41
C LEU A 173 -7.29 15.96 -5.95
N ILE A 174 -8.42 16.67 -6.07
CA ILE A 174 -9.66 16.17 -6.70
C ILE A 174 -9.41 15.84 -8.17
N GLY A 175 -8.78 16.75 -8.93
CA GLY A 175 -8.53 16.56 -10.36
C GLY A 175 -7.67 15.32 -10.64
N VAL A 176 -6.56 15.17 -9.89
CA VAL A 176 -5.70 13.98 -10.02
C VAL A 176 -6.46 12.71 -9.60
N THR A 177 -7.23 12.75 -8.51
CA THR A 177 -7.98 11.57 -8.04
C THR A 177 -9.08 11.16 -9.01
N MET A 178 -9.79 12.14 -9.61
CA MET A 178 -10.84 11.88 -10.60
C MET A 178 -10.29 11.27 -11.88
N ALA A 179 -9.06 11.64 -12.29
CA ALA A 179 -8.38 11.03 -13.43
C ALA A 179 -8.13 9.52 -13.27
N VAL A 180 -8.22 9.01 -12.03
CA VAL A 180 -7.96 7.62 -11.67
C VAL A 180 -9.27 6.86 -11.36
N ARG A 181 -10.43 7.53 -11.40
CA ARG A 181 -11.74 6.95 -11.00
C ARG A 181 -12.17 5.73 -11.82
N HIS A 182 -11.75 5.64 -13.08
CA HIS A 182 -12.15 4.56 -13.99
C HIS A 182 -11.35 3.27 -13.80
N ILE A 183 -10.35 3.27 -12.91
CA ILE A 183 -9.52 2.10 -12.64
C ILE A 183 -10.17 1.27 -11.52
N GLU A 184 -10.44 0.00 -11.81
CA GLU A 184 -10.88 -0.96 -10.81
C GLU A 184 -9.69 -1.41 -9.95
N PHE A 185 -9.47 -0.71 -8.84
CA PHE A 185 -8.43 -1.07 -7.89
C PHE A 185 -8.75 -2.37 -7.15
N LYS A 186 -7.80 -3.30 -7.14
CA LYS A 186 -7.85 -4.53 -6.32
C LYS A 186 -7.72 -4.23 -4.81
N PHE A 187 -7.25 -3.03 -4.46
CA PHE A 187 -6.99 -2.60 -3.08
C PHE A 187 -7.71 -1.27 -2.76
N HIS A 188 -7.77 -0.89 -1.49
CA HIS A 188 -8.51 0.30 -1.02
C HIS A 188 -7.84 1.67 -1.32
N GLU A 189 -6.92 1.72 -2.29
CA GLU A 189 -6.10 2.89 -2.61
C GLU A 189 -6.92 4.11 -3.01
N PHE A 190 -7.90 3.94 -3.91
CA PHE A 190 -8.81 5.01 -4.33
C PHE A 190 -9.71 5.49 -3.18
N LYS A 191 -10.21 4.56 -2.37
CA LYS A 191 -11.07 4.88 -1.21
C LYS A 191 -10.31 5.71 -0.18
N ASP A 192 -9.02 5.42 0.01
CA ASP A 192 -8.16 6.15 0.93
C ASP A 192 -7.81 7.55 0.41
N LEU A 193 -7.56 7.70 -0.90
CA LEU A 193 -7.42 9.03 -1.52
C LEU A 193 -8.70 9.86 -1.36
N LEU A 194 -9.87 9.27 -1.59
CA LEU A 194 -11.15 9.96 -1.41
C LEU A 194 -11.39 10.36 0.05
N ARG A 195 -11.10 9.48 1.01
CA ARG A 195 -11.12 9.81 2.44
C ARG A 195 -10.17 10.94 2.77
N GLY A 196 -8.96 10.93 2.19
CA GLY A 196 -7.97 11.99 2.34
C GLY A 196 -8.49 13.35 1.84
N ILE A 197 -9.16 13.38 0.68
CA ILE A 197 -9.83 14.59 0.16
C ILE A 197 -10.90 15.06 1.13
N ILE A 198 -11.80 14.18 1.57
CA ILE A 198 -12.88 14.51 2.49
C ILE A 198 -12.32 15.12 3.79
N VAL A 199 -11.33 14.46 4.41
CA VAL A 199 -10.69 14.94 5.65
C VAL A 199 -10.02 16.29 5.43
N SER A 200 -9.31 16.49 4.30
CA SER A 200 -8.64 17.75 3.99
C SER A 200 -9.64 18.90 3.77
N SER A 201 -10.73 18.63 3.04
CA SER A 201 -11.79 19.61 2.80
C SER A 201 -12.51 20.00 4.08
N ILE A 202 -12.82 19.03 4.96
CA ILE A 202 -13.42 19.30 6.27
C ILE A 202 -12.46 20.11 7.14
N ALA A 203 -11.17 19.78 7.16
CA ALA A 203 -10.18 20.51 7.94
C ALA A 203 -10.07 21.98 7.51
N VAL A 204 -10.02 22.26 6.20
CA VAL A 204 -10.02 23.64 5.67
C VAL A 204 -11.34 24.35 5.99
N GLY A 205 -12.48 23.68 5.85
CA GLY A 205 -13.79 24.25 6.19
C GLY A 205 -13.91 24.62 7.68
N LEU A 206 -13.43 23.76 8.58
CA LEU A 206 -13.40 24.03 10.02
C LEU A 206 -12.44 25.17 10.38
N TRP A 207 -11.28 25.25 9.72
CA TRP A 207 -10.34 26.36 9.91
C TRP A 207 -10.97 27.70 9.48
N ILE A 208 -11.65 27.73 8.32
CA ILE A 208 -12.38 28.92 7.85
C ILE A 208 -13.49 29.30 8.84
N ALA A 209 -14.27 28.32 9.31
CA ALA A 209 -15.33 28.56 10.29
C ALA A 209 -14.78 29.13 11.60
N ALA A 210 -13.67 28.58 12.11
CA ALA A 210 -13.01 29.07 13.32
C ALA A 210 -12.46 30.50 13.14
N TYR A 211 -11.89 30.80 11.96
CA TYR A 211 -11.45 32.14 11.60
C TYR A 211 -12.62 33.14 11.59
N ILE A 212 -13.71 32.84 10.88
CA ILE A 212 -14.90 33.71 10.80
C ILE A 212 -15.50 33.91 12.19
N LEU A 213 -15.59 32.83 12.99
CA LEU A 213 -16.15 32.90 14.33
C LEU A 213 -15.30 33.78 15.26
N ASN A 214 -13.99 33.78 15.08
CA ASN A 214 -13.04 34.61 15.83
C ASN A 214 -13.02 36.07 15.34
N ASP A 215 -13.23 36.32 14.04
CA ASP A 215 -13.23 37.66 13.40
C ASP A 215 -14.57 38.40 13.58
N VAL A 216 -15.70 37.72 13.40
CA VAL A 216 -17.04 38.34 13.48
C VAL A 216 -17.48 38.63 14.93
N HIS A 217 -16.99 37.84 15.89
CA HIS A 217 -17.39 37.95 17.30
C HIS A 217 -16.23 38.36 18.21
N GLU A 218 -15.37 39.28 17.76
CA GLU A 218 -14.26 39.81 18.58
C GLU A 218 -14.74 40.36 19.94
N ASP A 219 -15.99 40.87 20.00
CA ASP A 219 -16.58 41.44 21.22
C ASP A 219 -17.10 40.39 22.22
N ILE A 220 -17.26 39.12 21.81
CA ILE A 220 -17.86 38.08 22.65
C ILE A 220 -16.79 37.11 23.17
N LEU A 221 -16.33 37.38 24.38
CA LEU A 221 -15.24 36.65 25.06
C LEU A 221 -15.46 35.12 25.14
N TRP A 222 -16.69 34.63 25.32
CA TRP A 222 -16.96 33.18 25.38
C TRP A 222 -16.82 32.50 24.01
N VAL A 223 -17.14 33.20 22.91
CA VAL A 223 -17.08 32.67 21.55
C VAL A 223 -15.63 32.49 21.18
N GLN A 224 -14.79 33.44 21.58
CA GLN A 224 -13.35 33.39 21.37
C GLN A 224 -12.72 32.18 22.07
N VAL A 225 -13.02 31.96 23.35
CA VAL A 225 -12.49 30.81 24.11
C VAL A 225 -13.00 29.48 23.53
N ALA A 226 -14.28 29.40 23.17
CA ALA A 226 -14.86 28.22 22.55
C ALA A 226 -14.24 27.92 21.18
N SER A 227 -14.10 28.93 20.32
CA SER A 227 -13.51 28.79 18.97
C SER A 227 -12.09 28.25 19.04
N ARG A 228 -11.25 28.79 19.93
CA ARG A 228 -9.88 28.30 20.14
C ARG A 228 -9.86 26.87 20.64
N PHE A 229 -10.71 26.52 21.61
CA PHE A 229 -10.82 25.15 22.11
C PHE A 229 -11.16 24.17 20.97
N PHE A 230 -12.22 24.47 20.20
CA PHE A 230 -12.65 23.62 19.10
C PHE A 230 -11.62 23.54 17.98
N LEU A 231 -10.91 24.63 17.66
CA LEU A 231 -9.88 24.65 16.62
C LEU A 231 -8.76 23.64 16.92
N LEU A 232 -8.18 23.66 18.13
CA LEU A 232 -7.07 22.76 18.47
C LEU A 232 -7.53 21.30 18.65
N VAL A 233 -8.71 21.07 19.23
CA VAL A 233 -9.27 19.72 19.37
C VAL A 233 -9.58 19.11 18.00
N THR A 234 -10.25 19.86 17.12
CA THR A 234 -10.56 19.39 15.77
C THR A 234 -9.29 19.19 14.94
N ALA A 235 -8.32 20.09 15.00
CA ALA A 235 -7.02 19.90 14.36
C ALA A 235 -6.31 18.64 14.86
N SER A 236 -6.35 18.38 16.17
CA SER A 236 -5.75 17.18 16.80
C SER A 236 -6.39 15.88 16.30
N ILE A 237 -7.72 15.86 16.13
CA ILE A 237 -8.46 14.72 15.57
C ILE A 237 -8.14 14.56 14.07
N MET A 238 -8.16 15.67 13.31
CA MET A 238 -7.92 15.65 11.86
C MET A 238 -6.51 15.17 11.54
N VAL A 239 -5.50 15.58 12.30
CA VAL A 239 -4.13 15.09 12.16
C VAL A 239 -4.04 13.57 12.37
N LEU A 240 -4.71 13.02 13.40
CA LEU A 240 -4.76 11.56 13.62
C LEU A 240 -5.46 10.83 12.46
N LEU A 241 -6.56 11.37 11.95
CA LEU A 241 -7.27 10.82 10.80
C LEU A 241 -6.40 10.87 9.55
N PHE A 242 -5.76 12.01 9.30
CA PHE A 242 -4.88 12.23 8.16
C PHE A 242 -3.71 11.26 8.17
N PHE A 243 -3.06 11.08 9.33
CA PHE A 243 -2.01 10.10 9.50
C PHE A 243 -2.51 8.66 9.32
N SER A 244 -3.67 8.32 9.89
CA SER A 244 -4.25 6.97 9.78
C SER A 244 -4.57 6.59 8.32
N ILE A 245 -5.03 7.55 7.51
CA ILE A 245 -5.25 7.37 6.07
C ILE A 245 -3.93 7.40 5.28
N SER A 246 -2.87 8.00 5.82
CA SER A 246 -1.56 8.06 5.15
C SER A 246 -0.78 6.77 5.32
N VAL A 247 -0.83 6.19 6.51
CA VAL A 247 -0.18 4.92 6.86
C VAL A 247 -0.80 3.75 6.10
N SER A 248 -2.06 3.84 5.68
CA SER A 248 -2.77 2.78 4.97
C SER A 248 -2.12 2.36 3.63
N GLN A 249 -1.24 3.17 3.04
CA GLN A 249 -0.68 2.89 1.71
C GLN A 249 0.81 2.51 1.60
N PRO A 250 1.77 2.98 2.42
CA PRO A 250 3.15 2.48 2.34
C PRO A 250 3.44 1.45 3.44
N LEU A 251 2.91 1.64 4.66
CA LEU A 251 3.13 0.75 5.78
C LEU A 251 2.09 -0.36 5.80
N LEU A 252 0.82 -0.03 5.57
CA LEU A 252 -0.24 -1.03 5.54
C LEU A 252 -0.28 -1.78 4.22
N SER A 253 0.26 -1.27 3.09
CA SER A 253 0.49 -2.14 1.93
C SER A 253 1.63 -3.12 2.19
N GLN A 254 2.70 -2.72 2.89
CA GLN A 254 3.80 -3.63 3.25
C GLN A 254 3.40 -4.60 4.36
N ILE A 255 2.61 -4.16 5.34
CA ILE A 255 2.08 -4.98 6.43
C ILE A 255 0.87 -5.78 5.95
N SER A 256 0.06 -5.31 5.01
CA SER A 256 -1.03 -6.09 4.40
C SER A 256 -0.51 -6.99 3.32
N LEU A 257 0.55 -6.64 2.59
CA LEU A 257 1.30 -7.58 1.77
C LEU A 257 1.85 -8.62 2.73
N ARG A 258 2.65 -8.27 3.75
CA ARG A 258 3.17 -9.25 4.73
C ARG A 258 2.12 -10.04 5.51
N ARG A 259 0.98 -9.45 5.87
CA ARG A 259 -0.15 -10.12 6.54
C ARG A 259 -0.97 -10.94 5.56
N ARG A 260 -1.08 -10.50 4.31
CA ARG A 260 -1.56 -11.36 3.23
C ARG A 260 -0.51 -12.35 2.79
N ASP A 261 0.78 -12.18 3.03
CA ASP A 261 1.85 -13.15 2.78
C ASP A 261 1.74 -14.25 3.86
N LEU A 262 1.29 -13.86 5.07
CA LEU A 262 0.89 -14.77 6.15
C LEU A 262 -0.45 -15.47 5.87
N GLU A 263 -1.39 -14.86 5.15
CA GLU A 263 -2.68 -15.50 4.75
C GLU A 263 -2.61 -16.23 3.38
N PHE A 264 -1.69 -15.81 2.50
CA PHE A 264 -1.50 -16.23 1.11
C PHE A 264 0.01 -16.28 0.80
N PRO A 265 0.63 -17.45 0.62
CA PRO A 265 2.08 -17.57 0.40
C PRO A 265 2.65 -16.80 -0.81
N THR A 266 1.83 -16.44 -1.82
CA THR A 266 2.31 -15.73 -3.02
C THR A 266 1.42 -14.56 -3.44
N MET A 267 2.02 -13.54 -4.08
CA MET A 267 1.30 -12.39 -4.62
C MET A 267 0.28 -12.81 -5.70
N GLY A 268 0.55 -13.88 -6.46
CA GLY A 268 -0.39 -14.42 -7.43
C GLY A 268 -1.68 -14.93 -6.78
N GLN A 269 -1.56 -15.57 -5.62
CA GLN A 269 -2.72 -15.99 -4.84
C GLN A 269 -3.50 -14.79 -4.26
N ALA A 270 -2.80 -13.75 -3.78
CA ALA A 270 -3.42 -12.52 -3.29
C ALA A 270 -4.18 -11.74 -4.37
N LEU A 271 -3.75 -11.86 -5.64
CA LEU A 271 -4.40 -11.27 -6.80
C LEU A 271 -5.50 -12.16 -7.41
N GLY A 272 -5.62 -13.40 -6.96
CA GLY A 272 -6.59 -14.37 -7.45
C GLY A 272 -6.25 -14.94 -8.82
N ILE A 273 -4.96 -15.07 -9.16
CA ILE A 273 -4.50 -15.64 -10.44
C ILE A 273 -4.91 -17.13 -10.50
N PRO A 274 -5.60 -17.59 -11.56
CA PRO A 274 -5.99 -18.97 -11.71
C PRO A 274 -4.76 -19.90 -11.72
N GLY A 275 -4.69 -20.81 -10.76
CA GLY A 275 -3.61 -21.81 -10.68
C GLY A 275 -2.47 -21.46 -9.71
N SER A 276 -2.40 -20.24 -9.15
CA SER A 276 -1.46 -19.93 -8.05
C SER A 276 -1.78 -20.79 -6.82
N GLY A 277 -0.77 -21.49 -6.28
CA GLY A 277 -0.91 -22.38 -5.11
C GLY A 277 -1.56 -23.75 -5.34
N SER A 278 -2.09 -24.04 -6.54
CA SER A 278 -2.65 -25.38 -6.85
C SER A 278 -1.56 -26.32 -7.38
N ILE A 279 -1.22 -27.35 -6.59
CA ILE A 279 -0.38 -28.49 -6.98
C ILE A 279 -1.18 -29.49 -7.84
N ASN A 280 -2.52 -29.39 -7.84
CA ASN A 280 -3.41 -30.31 -8.54
C ASN A 280 -3.66 -29.87 -9.99
N GLN A 281 -2.61 -29.79 -10.80
CA GLN A 281 -2.79 -29.99 -12.23
C GLN A 281 -2.51 -31.47 -12.54
N LYS A 282 -3.53 -32.15 -13.08
CA LYS A 282 -3.42 -33.42 -13.81
C LYS A 282 -2.48 -33.20 -15.01
N ALA A 283 -1.17 -33.18 -14.77
CA ALA A 283 -0.18 -33.21 -15.82
C ALA A 283 0.08 -34.68 -16.15
N THR A 284 -0.74 -35.22 -17.06
CA THR A 284 -0.45 -36.50 -17.72
C THR A 284 0.66 -36.26 -18.75
N ILE A 285 1.90 -36.05 -18.31
CA ILE A 285 3.05 -36.02 -19.21
C ILE A 285 4.20 -36.71 -18.47
N SER A 286 4.68 -37.81 -19.05
CA SER A 286 6.00 -38.37 -18.72
C SER A 286 7.03 -37.28 -19.00
N THR A 287 7.45 -36.54 -17.97
CA THR A 287 8.48 -35.51 -18.08
C THR A 287 9.76 -36.18 -18.56
N ASP A 288 10.13 -35.94 -19.81
CA ASP A 288 11.40 -36.39 -20.37
C ASP A 288 12.50 -35.46 -19.84
N LEU A 289 13.36 -35.99 -18.95
CA LEU A 289 14.41 -35.26 -18.25
C LEU A 289 15.48 -34.68 -19.20
N SER A 290 15.47 -35.05 -20.48
CA SER A 290 16.39 -34.51 -21.50
C SER A 290 15.92 -33.18 -22.13
N GLN A 291 14.73 -32.71 -21.75
CA GLN A 291 14.15 -31.48 -22.29
C GLN A 291 14.87 -30.21 -21.79
N PRO A 292 14.80 -29.10 -22.55
CA PRO A 292 15.39 -27.82 -22.12
C PRO A 292 14.80 -27.37 -20.77
N LEU A 293 15.63 -26.73 -19.94
CA LEU A 293 15.28 -26.31 -18.58
C LEU A 293 13.96 -25.56 -18.51
N GLU A 294 13.68 -24.70 -19.49
CA GLU A 294 12.45 -23.92 -19.59
C GLU A 294 11.19 -24.80 -19.62
N LYS A 295 11.27 -25.94 -20.30
CA LYS A 295 10.17 -26.91 -20.38
C LYS A 295 10.05 -27.74 -19.11
N LEU A 296 11.16 -28.00 -18.41
CA LEU A 296 11.16 -28.64 -17.10
C LEU A 296 10.58 -27.71 -16.02
N LEU A 297 10.91 -26.42 -16.05
CA LEU A 297 10.38 -25.42 -15.11
C LEU A 297 8.88 -25.18 -15.26
N ALA A 298 8.28 -25.54 -16.41
CA ALA A 298 6.83 -25.53 -16.58
C ALA A 298 6.13 -26.65 -15.79
N ASP A 299 6.84 -27.74 -15.45
CA ASP A 299 6.35 -28.78 -14.54
C ASP A 299 6.48 -28.28 -13.10
N LYS A 300 5.35 -28.01 -12.46
CA LYS A 300 5.29 -27.53 -11.07
C LYS A 300 6.04 -28.42 -10.08
N ARG A 301 6.09 -29.74 -10.31
CA ARG A 301 6.77 -30.65 -9.38
C ARG A 301 8.28 -30.53 -9.50
N PHE A 302 8.77 -30.47 -10.73
CA PHE A 302 10.19 -30.22 -10.98
C PHE A 302 10.58 -28.85 -10.42
N LEU A 303 9.77 -27.82 -10.68
CA LEU A 303 10.00 -26.47 -10.19
C LEU A 303 10.13 -26.43 -8.66
N LEU A 304 9.21 -27.06 -7.92
CA LEU A 304 9.27 -27.10 -6.45
C LEU A 304 10.50 -27.86 -5.93
N SER A 305 10.87 -28.97 -6.57
CA SER A 305 12.08 -29.71 -6.17
C SER A 305 13.37 -28.92 -6.46
N PHE A 306 13.43 -28.26 -7.62
CA PHE A 306 14.55 -27.43 -8.03
C PHE A 306 14.66 -26.16 -7.16
N MET A 307 13.53 -25.56 -6.80
CA MET A 307 13.43 -24.44 -5.85
C MET A 307 13.97 -24.84 -4.47
N ALA A 308 13.53 -25.98 -3.92
CA ALA A 308 14.02 -26.47 -2.64
C ALA A 308 15.53 -26.75 -2.64
N PHE A 309 16.07 -27.21 -3.77
CA PHE A 309 17.51 -27.35 -3.96
C PHE A 309 18.22 -25.99 -3.97
N ALA A 310 17.76 -25.02 -4.78
CA ALA A 310 18.43 -23.72 -4.86
C ALA A 310 18.34 -22.94 -3.54
N ASP A 311 17.24 -23.03 -2.81
CA ASP A 311 17.11 -22.48 -1.46
C ASP A 311 18.18 -23.10 -0.52
N SER A 312 18.45 -24.40 -0.63
CA SER A 312 19.52 -25.07 0.12
C SER A 312 20.93 -24.57 -0.24
N CYS A 313 21.10 -24.06 -1.46
CA CYS A 313 22.34 -23.47 -1.96
C CYS A 313 22.43 -21.95 -1.73
N LEU A 314 21.43 -21.33 -1.09
CA LEU A 314 21.31 -19.87 -0.95
C LEU A 314 21.31 -19.12 -2.30
N ALA A 315 20.78 -19.78 -3.33
CA ALA A 315 20.64 -19.26 -4.70
C ALA A 315 19.18 -19.31 -5.20
N GLY A 316 18.23 -19.37 -4.26
CA GLY A 316 16.81 -19.50 -4.53
C GLY A 316 16.20 -18.31 -5.25
N GLU A 317 16.78 -17.11 -5.12
CA GLU A 317 16.25 -15.86 -5.68
C GLU A 317 15.99 -15.95 -7.18
N SER A 318 16.85 -16.68 -7.90
CA SER A 318 16.74 -16.90 -9.34
C SER A 318 15.49 -17.70 -9.74
N ILE A 319 15.15 -18.73 -8.98
CA ILE A 319 14.00 -19.60 -9.26
C ILE A 319 12.70 -18.94 -8.80
N HIS A 320 12.70 -18.31 -7.62
CA HIS A 320 11.55 -17.56 -7.11
C HIS A 320 11.18 -16.40 -8.04
N PHE A 321 12.18 -15.68 -8.57
CA PHE A 321 11.96 -14.66 -9.60
C PHE A 321 11.33 -15.25 -10.87
N TYR A 322 11.86 -16.38 -11.36
CA TYR A 322 11.34 -17.02 -12.57
C TYR A 322 9.88 -17.45 -12.41
N ASP A 323 9.52 -18.06 -11.28
CA ASP A 323 8.16 -18.51 -10.99
C ASP A 323 7.17 -17.33 -10.97
N GLU A 324 7.50 -16.24 -10.25
CA GLU A 324 6.63 -15.06 -10.20
C GLU A 324 6.48 -14.35 -11.56
N VAL A 325 7.54 -14.30 -12.38
CA VAL A 325 7.46 -13.76 -13.75
C VAL A 325 6.60 -14.67 -14.64
N SER A 326 6.67 -15.99 -14.46
CA SER A 326 5.78 -16.94 -15.12
C SER A 326 4.33 -16.71 -14.71
N GLU A 327 4.04 -16.51 -13.41
CA GLU A 327 2.71 -16.15 -12.94
C GLU A 327 2.20 -14.84 -13.55
N LEU A 328 3.06 -13.81 -13.66
CA LEU A 328 2.72 -12.55 -14.35
C LEU A 328 2.36 -12.79 -15.83
N SER A 329 3.06 -13.70 -16.51
CA SER A 329 2.78 -14.02 -17.92
C SER A 329 1.41 -14.67 -18.12
N ASN A 330 0.89 -15.37 -17.11
CA ASN A 330 -0.44 -15.96 -17.12
C ASN A 330 -1.58 -14.95 -16.96
N ILE A 331 -1.28 -13.69 -16.57
CA ILE A 331 -2.29 -12.64 -16.39
C ILE A 331 -2.69 -12.08 -17.77
N PRO A 332 -4.00 -12.09 -18.14
CA PRO A 332 -4.47 -11.57 -19.42
C PRO A 332 -4.05 -10.12 -19.67
N VAL A 333 -3.70 -9.81 -20.93
CA VAL A 333 -3.36 -8.44 -21.36
C VAL A 333 -4.52 -7.46 -21.17
N THR A 334 -5.76 -7.97 -21.12
CA THR A 334 -6.98 -7.20 -20.85
C THR A 334 -7.11 -6.73 -19.40
N ASP A 335 -6.31 -7.28 -18.46
CA ASP A 335 -6.26 -6.84 -17.06
C ASP A 335 -4.90 -6.16 -16.74
N PRO A 336 -4.69 -4.92 -17.20
CA PRO A 336 -3.43 -4.20 -16.99
C PRO A 336 -3.20 -3.83 -15.52
N VAL A 337 -4.26 -3.73 -14.70
CA VAL A 337 -4.16 -3.31 -13.30
C VAL A 337 -3.49 -4.40 -12.48
N THR A 338 -3.96 -5.64 -12.61
CA THR A 338 -3.36 -6.79 -11.93
C THR A 338 -1.93 -7.03 -12.38
N ARG A 339 -1.64 -6.83 -13.68
CA ARG A 339 -0.26 -6.88 -14.21
C ARG A 339 0.64 -5.84 -13.57
N VAL A 340 0.19 -4.59 -13.43
CA VAL A 340 0.96 -3.52 -12.77
C VAL A 340 1.25 -3.85 -11.31
N TYR A 341 0.29 -4.42 -10.57
CA TYR A 341 0.52 -4.84 -9.18
C TYR A 341 1.60 -5.92 -9.08
N MET A 342 1.50 -6.96 -9.91
CA MET A 342 2.46 -8.06 -9.92
C MET A 342 3.85 -7.59 -10.39
N ALA A 343 3.94 -6.85 -11.48
CA ALA A 343 5.20 -6.32 -11.99
C ALA A 343 5.91 -5.41 -10.95
N ARG A 344 5.14 -4.58 -10.24
CA ARG A 344 5.69 -3.74 -9.17
C ARG A 344 6.19 -4.57 -7.99
N HIS A 345 5.48 -5.63 -7.61
CA HIS A 345 5.94 -6.55 -6.56
C HIS A 345 7.27 -7.19 -6.94
N ILE A 346 7.36 -7.73 -8.16
CA ILE A 346 8.59 -8.36 -8.69
C ILE A 346 9.75 -7.35 -8.69
N ILE A 347 9.50 -6.11 -9.11
CA ILE A 347 10.56 -5.07 -9.15
C ILE A 347 11.06 -4.73 -7.74
N GLU A 348 10.15 -4.51 -6.79
CA GLU A 348 10.51 -4.17 -5.40
C GLU A 348 11.22 -5.34 -4.69
N LYS A 349 10.90 -6.60 -5.03
CA LYS A 349 11.42 -7.81 -4.36
C LYS A 349 12.73 -8.34 -4.98
N TYR A 350 12.89 -8.23 -6.29
CA TYR A 350 14.01 -8.86 -7.03
C TYR A 350 14.89 -7.88 -7.82
N ILE A 351 14.38 -6.74 -8.28
CA ILE A 351 15.08 -5.88 -9.24
C ILE A 351 15.69 -4.62 -8.59
N ASP A 352 15.09 -4.08 -7.54
CA ASP A 352 15.64 -2.92 -6.84
C ASP A 352 16.98 -3.26 -6.18
N SER A 353 17.94 -2.33 -6.23
CA SER A 353 19.25 -2.54 -5.59
C SER A 353 19.11 -2.61 -4.07
N GLY A 354 19.63 -3.68 -3.47
CA GLY A 354 19.48 -3.99 -2.06
C GLY A 354 18.10 -4.53 -1.68
N ALA A 355 17.36 -5.09 -2.64
CA ALA A 355 16.17 -5.88 -2.37
C ALA A 355 16.52 -7.19 -1.65
N GLU A 356 15.55 -7.76 -0.92
CA GLU A 356 15.77 -8.96 -0.11
C GLU A 356 16.19 -10.18 -0.93
N MET A 357 15.60 -10.33 -2.12
CA MET A 357 15.90 -11.40 -3.06
C MET A 357 16.43 -10.81 -4.36
N GLU A 358 17.35 -9.84 -4.25
CA GLU A 358 17.94 -9.19 -5.41
C GLU A 358 18.59 -10.20 -6.36
N VAL A 359 18.09 -10.28 -7.60
CA VAL A 359 18.63 -11.20 -8.60
C VAL A 359 19.89 -10.66 -9.24
N ASN A 360 20.80 -11.57 -9.57
CA ASN A 360 22.05 -11.24 -10.25
C ASN A 360 21.83 -11.04 -11.76
N ILE A 361 21.37 -9.85 -12.14
CA ILE A 361 21.22 -9.44 -13.54
C ILE A 361 22.14 -8.27 -13.88
N SER A 362 22.46 -8.15 -15.17
CA SER A 362 23.29 -7.06 -15.69
C SER A 362 22.69 -5.69 -15.39
N HIS A 363 23.56 -4.70 -15.16
CA HIS A 363 23.13 -3.32 -14.90
C HIS A 363 22.28 -2.77 -16.06
N LYS A 364 22.59 -3.15 -17.30
CA LYS A 364 21.84 -2.73 -18.49
C LYS A 364 20.38 -3.21 -18.40
N THR A 365 20.16 -4.50 -18.17
CA THR A 365 18.83 -5.11 -18.08
C THR A 365 18.03 -4.54 -16.92
N ARG A 366 18.68 -4.29 -15.77
CA ARG A 366 18.05 -3.61 -14.64
C ARG A 366 17.56 -2.20 -15.00
N GLN A 367 18.39 -1.40 -15.66
CA GLN A 367 18.01 -0.05 -16.07
C GLN A 367 16.91 -0.05 -17.14
N GLU A 368 16.88 -1.05 -18.02
CA GLU A 368 15.81 -1.20 -18.99
C GLU A 368 14.45 -1.40 -18.32
N ILE A 369 14.39 -2.26 -17.29
CA ILE A 369 13.18 -2.47 -16.48
C ILE A 369 12.79 -1.20 -15.74
N LEU A 370 13.74 -0.54 -15.06
CA LEU A 370 13.46 0.63 -14.21
C LEU A 370 13.10 1.90 -15.01
N ASN A 371 13.56 2.01 -16.26
CA ASN A 371 13.24 3.15 -17.14
C ASN A 371 12.15 2.84 -18.17
N THR A 372 11.41 1.74 -17.98
CA THR A 372 10.35 1.35 -18.92
C THR A 372 9.26 2.42 -19.07
N LEU A 373 8.73 2.51 -20.29
CA LEU A 373 7.58 3.35 -20.63
C LEU A 373 6.23 2.63 -20.41
N ASP A 374 6.23 1.34 -20.12
CA ASP A 374 5.02 0.60 -19.75
C ASP A 374 5.36 -0.58 -18.81
N ILE A 375 4.94 -0.46 -17.55
CA ILE A 375 5.11 -1.48 -16.51
C ILE A 375 4.15 -2.67 -16.75
N ALA A 376 3.06 -2.48 -17.49
CA ALA A 376 2.13 -3.56 -17.81
C ALA A 376 2.56 -4.38 -19.03
N HIS A 377 3.66 -4.01 -19.69
CA HIS A 377 4.12 -4.65 -20.92
C HIS A 377 4.36 -6.16 -20.72
N THR A 378 4.09 -6.96 -21.75
CA THR A 378 4.26 -8.42 -21.69
C THR A 378 5.72 -8.82 -21.55
N ASP A 379 6.59 -8.11 -22.27
CA ASP A 379 8.00 -8.45 -22.38
C ASP A 379 8.90 -7.74 -21.36
N LEU A 380 8.32 -7.11 -20.34
CA LEU A 380 9.04 -6.28 -19.37
C LEU A 380 10.25 -6.99 -18.75
N PHE A 381 10.11 -8.30 -18.47
CA PHE A 381 11.14 -9.08 -17.79
C PHE A 381 11.90 -10.04 -18.70
N ASN A 382 11.61 -10.12 -20.01
CA ASN A 382 12.16 -11.17 -20.89
C ASN A 382 13.68 -11.21 -20.89
N HIS A 383 14.35 -10.05 -20.95
CA HIS A 383 15.81 -9.97 -20.90
C HIS A 383 16.36 -10.48 -19.56
N ALA A 384 15.73 -10.11 -18.44
CA ALA A 384 16.12 -10.59 -17.11
C ALA A 384 15.89 -12.10 -16.97
N THR A 385 14.75 -12.62 -17.44
CA THR A 385 14.43 -14.04 -17.43
C THR A 385 15.47 -14.84 -18.22
N ASN A 386 15.89 -14.34 -19.40
CA ASN A 386 16.90 -15.00 -20.22
C ASN A 386 18.27 -15.05 -19.51
N GLU A 387 18.69 -13.95 -18.88
CA GLU A 387 19.94 -13.93 -18.08
C GLU A 387 19.86 -14.91 -16.91
N ILE A 388 18.73 -14.94 -16.20
CA ILE A 388 18.53 -15.83 -15.04
C ILE A 388 18.47 -17.30 -15.44
N ILE A 389 17.77 -17.64 -16.54
CA ILE A 389 17.81 -19.01 -17.09
C ILE A 389 19.24 -19.42 -17.43
N HIS A 390 20.02 -18.52 -18.05
CA HIS A 390 21.41 -18.81 -18.38
C HIS A 390 22.27 -19.04 -17.13
N LEU A 391 22.06 -18.24 -16.08
CA LEU A 391 22.73 -18.40 -14.79
C LEU A 391 22.36 -19.73 -14.12
N MET A 392 21.07 -20.08 -14.08
CA MET A 392 20.61 -21.36 -13.53
C MET A 392 21.22 -22.54 -14.29
N LYS A 393 21.23 -22.50 -15.63
CA LYS A 393 21.83 -23.54 -16.48
C LYS A 393 23.31 -23.74 -16.19
N THR A 394 24.05 -22.65 -16.00
CA THR A 394 25.50 -22.68 -15.82
C THR A 394 25.89 -23.09 -14.39
N ASN A 395 25.14 -22.61 -13.39
CA ASN A 395 25.56 -22.68 -11.99
C ASN A 395 24.76 -23.70 -11.14
N LEU A 396 23.52 -24.04 -11.49
CA LEU A 396 22.63 -24.84 -10.63
C LEU A 396 22.22 -26.18 -11.24
N VAL A 397 22.02 -26.25 -12.56
CA VAL A 397 21.43 -27.44 -13.20
C VAL A 397 22.28 -28.69 -13.02
N ASN A 398 23.59 -28.60 -13.26
CA ASN A 398 24.49 -29.76 -13.12
C ASN A 398 24.51 -30.27 -11.67
N ASP A 399 24.60 -29.33 -10.72
CA ASP A 399 24.64 -29.64 -9.29
C ASP A 399 23.32 -30.26 -8.83
N TYR A 400 22.18 -29.75 -9.31
CA TYR A 400 20.87 -30.33 -9.03
C TYR A 400 20.80 -31.80 -9.46
N TRP A 401 21.23 -32.13 -10.69
CA TRP A 401 21.17 -33.51 -11.18
C TRP A 401 22.04 -34.50 -10.40
N SER A 402 23.07 -33.99 -9.71
CA SER A 402 23.90 -34.77 -8.79
C SER A 402 23.38 -34.79 -7.35
N SER A 403 22.41 -33.93 -7.03
CA SER A 403 21.90 -33.73 -5.68
C SER A 403 20.87 -34.79 -5.25
N VAL A 404 20.69 -34.91 -3.92
CA VAL A 404 19.66 -35.74 -3.31
C VAL A 404 18.24 -35.33 -3.72
N TYR A 405 18.02 -34.05 -4.04
CA TYR A 405 16.73 -33.54 -4.48
C TYR A 405 16.30 -34.14 -5.83
N SER A 406 17.22 -34.25 -6.78
CA SER A 406 16.92 -34.88 -8.07
C SER A 406 16.65 -36.38 -7.95
N VAL A 407 17.36 -37.08 -7.04
CA VAL A 407 17.13 -38.50 -6.77
C VAL A 407 15.73 -38.70 -6.19
N ARG A 408 15.35 -37.89 -5.19
CA ARG A 408 14.00 -37.92 -4.60
C ARG A 408 12.93 -37.62 -5.64
N PHE A 409 13.11 -36.58 -6.46
CA PHE A 409 12.18 -36.22 -7.52
C PHE A 409 11.97 -37.37 -8.52
N LYS A 410 13.05 -38.02 -8.96
CA LYS A 410 12.99 -39.20 -9.85
C LYS A 410 12.23 -40.36 -9.19
N GLU A 411 12.53 -40.66 -7.92
CA GLU A 411 11.88 -41.72 -7.17
C GLU A 411 10.37 -41.48 -6.99
N GLU A 412 9.98 -40.25 -6.64
CA GLU A 412 8.57 -39.85 -6.51
C GLU A 412 7.82 -39.94 -7.84
N THR A 413 8.47 -39.54 -8.94
CA THR A 413 7.90 -39.64 -10.29
C THR A 413 7.69 -41.09 -10.71
N LEU A 414 8.64 -41.98 -10.41
CA LEU A 414 8.56 -43.42 -10.66
C LEU A 414 7.42 -44.08 -9.86
N ARG A 415 7.36 -43.85 -8.54
CA ARG A 415 6.30 -44.40 -7.67
C ARG A 415 4.91 -43.99 -8.14
N GLN A 416 4.77 -42.76 -8.62
CA GLN A 416 3.48 -42.27 -9.07
C GLN A 416 3.10 -42.83 -10.44
N HIS A 417 4.06 -43.02 -11.34
CA HIS A 417 3.84 -43.73 -12.59
C HIS A 417 3.39 -45.18 -12.34
N ASP A 418 3.99 -45.86 -11.36
CA ASP A 418 3.60 -47.21 -10.95
C ASP A 418 2.21 -47.24 -10.29
N SER A 419 1.88 -46.25 -9.48
CA SER A 419 0.54 -46.10 -8.88
C SER A 419 -0.53 -45.86 -9.95
N TYR A 420 -0.26 -45.02 -10.95
CA TYR A 420 -1.18 -44.80 -12.07
C TYR A 420 -1.33 -46.03 -12.96
N LYS A 421 -0.25 -46.77 -13.19
CA LYS A 421 -0.30 -48.07 -13.89
C LYS A 421 -1.10 -49.10 -13.11
N LEU A 422 -0.98 -49.14 -11.78
CA LEU A 422 -1.72 -50.05 -10.92
C LEU A 422 -3.22 -49.69 -10.89
N GLU A 423 -3.57 -48.41 -10.78
CA GLU A 423 -4.95 -47.96 -10.93
C GLU A 423 -5.51 -48.31 -12.32
N GLN A 424 -4.75 -48.06 -13.39
CA GLN A 424 -5.17 -48.37 -14.75
C GLN A 424 -5.33 -49.89 -15.00
N MET A 425 -4.45 -50.73 -14.42
CA MET A 425 -4.63 -52.18 -14.42
C MET A 425 -5.86 -52.61 -13.61
N VAL A 426 -6.15 -51.99 -12.47
CA VAL A 426 -7.37 -52.27 -11.68
C VAL A 426 -8.65 -51.94 -12.47
N TRP A 427 -8.63 -50.91 -13.32
CA TRP A 427 -9.73 -50.60 -14.23
C TRP A 427 -9.80 -51.50 -15.47
N ASP A 428 -8.67 -52.01 -15.96
CA ASP A 428 -8.60 -52.92 -17.12
C ASP A 428 -8.87 -54.40 -16.75
N PHE A 429 -8.73 -54.79 -15.48
CA PHE A 429 -9.14 -56.09 -14.96
C PHE A 429 -10.57 -56.06 -14.39
N SER A 430 -11.57 -55.83 -15.27
CA SER A 430 -12.93 -56.30 -15.00
C SER A 430 -13.71 -56.66 -16.27
N PRO A 431 -13.48 -57.86 -16.81
CA PRO A 431 -14.50 -58.58 -17.53
C PRO A 431 -14.99 -59.77 -16.68
N ARG A 432 -16.24 -59.69 -16.23
CA ARG A 432 -17.11 -60.80 -15.77
C ARG A 432 -16.82 -61.41 -14.40
N LEU A 433 -17.69 -61.05 -13.45
CA LEU A 433 -18.40 -61.94 -12.50
C LEU A 433 -19.61 -61.13 -11.97
N SER A 434 -20.69 -60.98 -12.75
CA SER A 434 -21.93 -61.77 -12.64
C SER A 434 -22.29 -62.23 -11.22
N SER A 435 -23.25 -61.51 -10.63
CA SER A 435 -24.35 -62.02 -9.79
C SER A 435 -24.04 -63.14 -8.79
N VAL A 436 -23.84 -62.75 -7.52
CA VAL A 436 -24.38 -63.52 -6.39
C VAL A 436 -25.06 -62.52 -5.45
N GLN A 437 -26.38 -62.64 -5.38
CA GLN A 437 -27.21 -61.98 -4.41
C GLN A 437 -27.32 -62.92 -3.20
N CYS A 438 -26.68 -62.55 -2.10
CA CYS A 438 -26.88 -63.07 -0.75
C CYS A 438 -26.74 -61.86 0.18
N SER A 439 -27.83 -61.23 0.61
CA SER A 439 -28.67 -61.58 1.77
C SER A 439 -27.96 -61.35 3.11
N ASP A 440 -28.45 -60.32 3.79
CA ASP A 440 -28.47 -60.13 5.25
C ASP A 440 -27.14 -60.00 5.99
N ASP A 441 -26.63 -58.76 6.05
CA ASP A 441 -25.82 -58.29 7.17
C ASP A 441 -26.65 -57.29 8.00
N PRO A 442 -27.08 -57.63 9.24
CA PRO A 442 -28.04 -56.84 10.01
C PRO A 442 -27.41 -55.75 10.88
N PHE A 443 -26.16 -55.35 10.66
CA PHE A 443 -25.53 -54.31 11.49
C PHE A 443 -24.67 -53.31 10.71
N GLN A 444 -25.31 -52.44 9.91
CA GLN A 444 -24.90 -51.03 9.78
C GLN A 444 -25.92 -50.24 8.95
N GLN A 445 -26.98 -49.78 9.61
CA GLN A 445 -27.97 -48.88 9.04
C GLN A 445 -27.81 -47.49 9.68
N ASP A 446 -27.49 -46.52 8.81
CA ASP A 446 -27.69 -45.07 8.89
C ASP A 446 -26.90 -44.27 9.95
N TYR A 447 -26.13 -43.21 9.66
CA TYR A 447 -26.36 -42.11 8.72
C TYR A 447 -25.03 -41.54 8.17
N ILE A 448 -24.73 -41.84 6.91
CA ILE A 448 -24.10 -40.88 5.99
C ILE A 448 -25.26 -40.21 5.25
N ASN A 449 -25.51 -38.92 5.50
CA ASN A 449 -26.08 -38.01 4.51
C ASN A 449 -26.14 -36.56 5.02
N ARG A 450 -25.25 -35.71 4.51
CA ARG A 450 -25.59 -34.57 3.63
C ARG A 450 -24.39 -33.66 3.42
N CYS A 451 -23.60 -33.98 2.40
CA CYS A 451 -22.84 -33.00 1.64
C CYS A 451 -23.18 -33.19 0.17
N SER A 452 -24.00 -32.30 -0.39
CA SER A 452 -24.04 -31.88 -1.81
C SER A 452 -25.40 -31.26 -2.12
N SER A 453 -25.47 -29.93 -2.08
CA SER A 453 -26.45 -29.19 -2.86
C SER A 453 -25.70 -28.55 -4.03
N ALA A 454 -25.79 -29.21 -5.18
CA ALA A 454 -25.40 -28.64 -6.46
C ALA A 454 -26.68 -28.28 -7.24
N ARG A 455 -26.84 -26.98 -7.48
CA ARG A 455 -27.03 -26.36 -8.80
C ARG A 455 -27.95 -27.08 -9.82
N LYS A 456 -29.03 -26.36 -10.17
CA LYS A 456 -29.74 -26.26 -11.48
C LYS A 456 -30.53 -27.51 -11.91
N SER A 457 -31.65 -27.46 -12.63
CA SER A 457 -32.50 -26.39 -13.17
C SER A 457 -33.65 -27.07 -13.90
N ASN A 458 -34.83 -26.44 -13.87
CA ASN A 458 -35.94 -26.49 -14.83
C ASN A 458 -36.73 -27.80 -15.01
N VAL A 459 -38.06 -27.72 -14.84
CA VAL A 459 -39.09 -27.77 -15.90
C VAL A 459 -40.46 -28.11 -15.25
N LEU A 460 -41.46 -27.26 -15.56
CA LEU A 460 -42.94 -27.45 -15.70
C LEU A 460 -43.59 -28.62 -14.94
N ASP A 461 -44.74 -28.47 -14.28
CA ASP A 461 -45.99 -27.98 -14.85
C ASP A 461 -47.10 -27.77 -13.80
N MET A 462 -48.04 -26.93 -14.20
CA MET A 462 -49.42 -26.66 -13.77
C MET A 462 -50.07 -27.24 -12.48
N ASP A 463 -50.74 -26.30 -11.81
CA ASP A 463 -52.16 -26.28 -11.40
C ASP A 463 -52.62 -26.55 -9.95
N SER A 464 -53.49 -25.61 -9.53
CA SER A 464 -54.64 -25.75 -8.61
C SER A 464 -54.41 -25.93 -7.10
N ARG A 465 -54.30 -24.82 -6.37
CA ARG A 465 -55.39 -24.24 -5.53
C ARG A 465 -54.92 -23.02 -4.74
#